data_AF-A0A137P135-F1
#
_entry.id   AF-A0A137P135-F1
#
_cell.length_a   1.000
_cell.length_b   1.000
_cell.length_c   1.000
_cell.angle_alpha   90.00
_cell.angle_beta   90.00
_cell.angle_gamma   90.00
#
_symmetry.space_group_name_H-M   'P 1'
#
loop_
_entity.id
_entity.type
_entity.pdbx_description
1 polymer ?
#
loop_
_entity_poly.entity_id
_entity_poly.type
_entity_poly.pdbx_seq_one_letter_code
_entity_poly.pdbx_strand_id
1 'polypeptide(L)'
;MIDAVKILITVVGLFLVFRWVLGPNANSGSNGSGNRDNNRSNRRRQVTPDMVEAVKAMFPHIHTAAIQADLALTGSVEATADKILRLGNLPMPAHLVPREATANANNNNTEPRLNQQRTQQQNNEANNNSGAPTQTNLAQKFNVDEKEEINEPERQWSAESTERQDALFKRKQFMIQQARQRMLSKQNSETKSTTSEAS
;
A
#
# COMPACT_ATOMS: atom_id res chain seq x y z
N MET A 1 32.07 -47.55 -29.97
CA MET A 1 30.76 -47.23 -29.34
C MET A 1 30.92 -46.75 -27.91
N ILE A 2 31.65 -47.47 -27.05
CA ILE A 2 31.86 -47.10 -25.64
C ILE A 2 32.53 -45.73 -25.48
N ASP A 3 33.49 -45.37 -26.35
CA ASP A 3 34.19 -44.08 -26.24
C ASP A 3 33.28 -42.89 -26.61
N ALA A 4 32.37 -43.08 -27.57
CA ALA A 4 31.37 -42.06 -27.91
C ALA A 4 30.38 -41.84 -26.75
N VAL A 5 30.02 -42.91 -26.02
CA VAL A 5 29.17 -42.82 -24.83
C VAL A 5 29.87 -42.07 -23.70
N LYS A 6 31.17 -42.31 -23.48
CA LYS A 6 31.96 -41.61 -22.47
C LYS A 6 32.08 -40.11 -22.78
N ILE A 7 32.32 -39.74 -24.03
CA ILE A 7 32.39 -38.34 -24.47
C ILE A 7 31.03 -37.65 -24.29
N LEU A 8 29.92 -38.34 -24.55
CA LEU A 8 28.58 -37.79 -24.37
C LEU A 8 28.28 -37.51 -22.89
N ILE A 9 28.65 -38.43 -22.00
CA ILE A 9 28.44 -38.28 -20.54
C ILE A 9 29.28 -37.11 -19.99
N THR A 10 30.54 -36.96 -20.43
CA THR A 10 31.40 -35.87 -19.95
C THR A 10 30.92 -34.51 -20.44
N VAL A 11 30.48 -34.39 -21.69
CA VAL A 11 29.95 -33.13 -22.25
C VAL A 11 28.64 -32.73 -21.56
N VAL A 12 27.74 -33.68 -21.31
CA VAL A 12 26.48 -33.43 -20.60
C VAL A 12 26.73 -33.06 -19.13
N GLY A 13 27.64 -33.76 -18.45
CA GLY A 13 28.04 -33.44 -17.07
C GLY A 13 28.67 -32.06 -16.97
N LEU A 14 29.58 -31.71 -17.88
CA LEU A 14 30.19 -30.38 -17.94
C LEU A 14 29.13 -29.31 -18.21
N PHE A 15 28.20 -29.54 -19.15
CA PHE A 15 27.10 -28.62 -19.45
C PHE A 15 26.15 -28.41 -18.27
N LEU A 16 25.85 -29.45 -17.49
CA LEU A 16 25.03 -29.34 -16.27
C LEU A 16 25.72 -28.50 -15.19
N VAL A 17 27.02 -28.70 -14.99
CA VAL A 17 27.81 -27.89 -14.06
C VAL A 17 27.91 -26.45 -14.56
N PHE A 18 28.19 -26.24 -15.85
CA PHE A 18 28.23 -24.91 -16.45
C PHE A 18 26.87 -24.22 -16.41
N ARG A 19 25.77 -24.96 -16.61
CA ARG A 19 24.39 -24.46 -16.49
C ARG A 19 24.03 -24.12 -15.04
N TRP A 20 24.60 -24.82 -14.07
CA TRP A 20 24.39 -24.54 -12.66
C TRP A 20 25.24 -23.36 -12.16
N VAL A 21 26.44 -23.18 -12.71
CA VAL A 21 27.38 -22.10 -12.34
C VAL A 21 27.14 -20.81 -13.14
N LEU A 22 26.68 -20.88 -14.39
CA LEU A 22 26.42 -19.72 -15.27
C LEU A 22 24.94 -19.53 -15.65
N GLY A 23 24.04 -20.46 -15.30
CA GLY A 23 22.61 -20.32 -15.58
C GLY A 23 21.88 -19.65 -14.41
N PRO A 24 20.93 -18.75 -14.69
CA PRO A 24 20.24 -17.97 -13.67
C PRO A 24 19.46 -18.91 -12.76
N ASN A 25 19.43 -18.60 -11.47
CA ASN A 25 18.56 -19.21 -10.46
C ASN A 25 17.09 -19.15 -10.90
N ALA A 26 16.65 -20.07 -11.76
CA ALA A 26 15.26 -20.33 -12.07
C ALA A 26 14.71 -21.26 -10.99
N ASN A 27 14.56 -20.72 -9.78
CA ASN A 27 13.70 -21.30 -8.78
C ASN A 27 12.24 -20.99 -9.20
N SER A 28 11.55 -22.03 -9.66
CA SER A 28 10.11 -22.31 -9.56
C SER A 28 9.17 -21.13 -9.25
N GLY A 29 8.26 -20.82 -10.19
CA GLY A 29 7.11 -19.96 -9.88
C GLY A 29 6.22 -19.58 -11.05
N SER A 30 5.38 -20.53 -11.50
CA SER A 30 4.07 -20.29 -12.14
C SER A 30 3.98 -19.23 -13.26
N ASN A 31 3.95 -19.70 -14.51
CA ASN A 31 3.23 -19.01 -15.59
C ASN A 31 1.72 -19.10 -15.27
N GLY A 32 1.26 -18.18 -14.43
CA GLY A 32 -0.14 -17.93 -14.12
C GLY A 32 -0.40 -16.46 -14.38
N SER A 33 -1.16 -16.21 -15.45
CA SER A 33 -1.99 -15.02 -15.61
C SER A 33 -2.61 -14.60 -14.29
N GLY A 34 -2.42 -13.34 -13.89
CA GLY A 34 -3.09 -12.81 -12.71
C GLY A 34 -2.44 -11.53 -12.23
N ASN A 35 -3.05 -10.41 -12.60
CA ASN A 35 -3.35 -9.30 -11.71
C ASN A 35 -2.72 -9.42 -10.31
N ARG A 36 -1.43 -9.06 -10.14
CA ARG A 36 -0.83 -8.85 -8.82
C ARG A 36 -1.00 -7.38 -8.46
N ASP A 37 -2.26 -7.08 -8.19
CA ASP A 37 -2.68 -6.41 -6.98
C ASP A 37 -1.66 -5.47 -6.35
N ASN A 38 -2.02 -4.19 -6.42
CA ASN A 38 -1.66 -3.15 -5.47
C ASN A 38 -2.14 -3.46 -4.03
N ASN A 39 -2.09 -4.73 -3.60
CA ASN A 39 -2.35 -5.18 -2.25
C ASN A 39 -1.02 -5.30 -1.48
N ARG A 40 -0.27 -4.19 -1.46
CA ARG A 40 0.70 -3.91 -0.38
C ARG A 40 -0.01 -3.41 0.88
N SER A 41 -1.35 -3.50 0.91
CA SER A 41 -2.14 -3.25 2.09
C SER A 41 -1.88 -4.40 3.07
N ASN A 42 -1.16 -4.07 4.14
CA ASN A 42 -1.42 -4.69 5.43
C ASN A 42 -1.15 -6.21 5.53
N ARG A 43 -0.06 -6.71 4.94
CA ARG A 43 0.60 -7.88 5.54
C ARG A 43 1.21 -7.42 6.85
N ARG A 44 0.39 -7.42 7.90
CA ARG A 44 0.85 -7.32 9.28
C ARG A 44 2.01 -8.30 9.41
N ARG A 45 3.22 -7.77 9.53
CA ARG A 45 4.41 -8.59 9.62
C ARG A 45 4.30 -9.39 10.91
N GLN A 46 4.55 -10.69 10.83
CA GLN A 46 4.48 -11.54 12.00
C GLN A 46 5.59 -11.10 12.95
N VAL A 47 5.19 -10.65 14.14
CA VAL A 47 6.11 -10.28 15.21
C VAL A 47 6.55 -11.56 15.89
N THR A 48 7.85 -11.85 15.85
CA THR A 48 8.40 -12.99 16.60
C THR A 48 8.63 -12.57 18.05
N PRO A 49 8.47 -13.49 19.03
CA PRO A 49 8.71 -13.19 20.44
C PRO A 49 10.17 -12.76 20.70
N ASP A 50 11.12 -13.31 19.96
CA ASP A 50 12.55 -12.97 20.02
C ASP A 50 12.82 -11.49 19.71
N MET A 51 12.14 -10.94 18.69
CA MET A 51 12.23 -9.50 18.38
C MET A 51 11.75 -8.62 19.54
N VAL A 52 10.72 -9.05 20.26
CA VAL A 52 10.17 -8.30 21.40
C VAL A 52 11.14 -8.34 22.58
N GLU A 53 11.73 -9.51 22.84
CA GLU A 53 12.70 -9.71 23.91
C GLU A 53 13.97 -8.89 23.69
N ALA A 54 14.50 -8.86 22.46
CA ALA A 54 15.65 -8.04 22.10
C ALA A 54 15.42 -6.54 22.39
N VAL A 55 14.26 -6.00 21.98
CA VAL A 55 13.90 -4.59 22.28
C VAL A 55 13.70 -4.39 23.79
N LYS A 56 13.09 -5.35 24.49
CA LYS A 56 12.83 -5.27 25.94
C LYS A 56 14.12 -5.30 26.76
N ALA A 57 15.14 -6.04 26.32
CA ALA A 57 16.46 -6.08 26.95
C ALA A 57 17.18 -4.73 26.88
N MET A 58 17.05 -4.01 25.74
CA MET A 58 17.61 -2.66 25.58
C MET A 58 16.79 -1.60 26.33
N PHE A 59 15.46 -1.72 26.31
CA PHE A 59 14.53 -0.73 26.86
C PHE A 59 13.57 -1.36 27.88
N PRO A 60 14.03 -1.64 29.12
CA PRO A 60 13.21 -2.32 30.12
C PRO A 60 12.01 -1.49 30.59
N HIS A 61 12.06 -0.16 30.42
CA HIS A 61 11.00 0.78 30.79
C HIS A 61 9.81 0.79 29.82
N ILE A 62 9.97 0.26 28.60
CA ILE A 62 8.90 0.24 27.59
C ILE A 62 8.03 -1.01 27.77
N HIS A 63 6.71 -0.85 27.63
CA HIS A 63 5.76 -1.95 27.71
C HIS A 63 5.86 -2.90 26.51
N THR A 64 5.78 -4.21 26.75
CA THR A 64 5.89 -5.26 25.73
C THR A 64 4.82 -5.13 24.65
N ALA A 65 3.60 -4.72 25.01
CA ALA A 65 2.53 -4.55 24.05
C ALA A 65 2.72 -3.34 23.12
N ALA A 66 3.37 -2.27 23.61
CA ALA A 66 3.74 -1.14 22.77
C ALA A 66 4.86 -1.54 21.78
N ILE A 67 5.83 -2.33 22.23
CA ILE A 67 6.88 -2.91 21.38
C ILE A 67 6.27 -3.80 20.30
N GLN A 68 5.35 -4.70 20.66
CA GLN A 68 4.68 -5.58 19.70
C GLN A 68 3.89 -4.78 18.65
N ALA A 69 3.16 -3.74 19.07
CA ALA A 69 2.41 -2.89 18.15
C ALA A 69 3.34 -2.16 17.19
N ASP A 70 4.47 -1.64 17.67
CA ASP A 70 5.43 -0.94 16.81
C ASP A 70 6.16 -1.91 15.88
N LEU A 71 6.61 -3.08 16.36
CA LEU A 71 7.19 -4.13 15.54
C LEU A 71 6.24 -4.66 14.47
N ALA A 72 4.92 -4.69 14.73
CA ALA A 72 3.94 -5.06 13.72
C ALA A 72 3.85 -4.04 12.57
N LEU A 73 4.19 -2.76 12.85
CA LEU A 73 4.22 -1.67 11.87
C LEU A 73 5.58 -1.58 11.16
N THR A 74 6.67 -1.57 11.93
CA THR A 74 8.04 -1.37 11.43
C THR A 74 8.64 -2.67 10.89
N GLY A 75 8.33 -3.82 11.48
CA GLY A 75 8.86 -5.14 11.13
C GLY A 75 10.35 -5.33 11.39
N SER A 76 11.00 -4.41 12.11
CA SER A 76 12.43 -4.50 12.45
C SER A 76 12.68 -3.99 13.87
N VAL A 77 13.54 -4.73 14.57
CA VAL A 77 14.03 -4.38 15.91
C VAL A 77 14.79 -3.06 15.88
N GLU A 78 15.66 -2.88 14.88
CA GLU A 78 16.49 -1.68 14.72
C GLU A 78 15.62 -0.44 14.47
N ALA A 79 14.65 -0.53 13.56
CA ALA A 79 13.74 0.57 13.27
C ALA A 79 12.87 0.96 14.48
N THR A 80 12.48 -0.04 15.29
CA THR A 80 11.75 0.17 16.55
C THR A 80 12.65 0.82 17.60
N ALA A 81 13.90 0.37 17.73
CA ALA A 81 14.89 0.94 18.64
C ALA A 81 15.21 2.39 18.30
N ASP A 82 15.46 2.72 17.03
CA ASP A 82 15.66 4.08 16.56
C ASP A 82 14.46 4.97 16.87
N LYS A 83 13.24 4.44 16.72
CA LYS A 83 12.02 5.17 17.03
C LYS A 83 11.88 5.45 18.53
N ILE A 84 12.23 4.47 19.38
CA ILE A 84 12.29 4.64 20.83
C ILE A 84 13.32 5.71 21.20
N LEU A 85 14.52 5.69 20.60
CA LEU A 85 15.55 6.70 20.86
C LEU A 85 15.12 8.11 20.42
N ARG A 86 14.36 8.24 19.34
CA ARG A 86 13.88 9.54 18.84
C ARG A 86 12.71 10.12 19.63
N LEU A 87 11.76 9.28 20.04
CA LEU A 87 10.52 9.71 20.70
C LEU A 87 10.56 9.57 22.22
N GLY A 88 11.50 8.78 22.76
CA GLY A 88 11.58 8.41 24.17
C GLY A 88 10.52 7.39 24.63
N ASN A 89 9.43 7.20 23.87
CA ASN A 89 8.37 6.25 24.19
C ASN A 89 7.63 5.77 22.92
N LEU A 90 6.98 4.61 23.00
CA LEU A 90 6.13 4.07 21.93
C LEU A 90 4.64 4.37 22.18
N PRO A 91 3.85 4.62 21.11
CA PRO A 91 2.41 4.82 21.26
C PRO A 91 1.75 3.52 21.77
N MET A 92 1.04 3.61 22.88
CA MET A 92 0.33 2.46 23.44
C MET A 92 -0.82 2.08 22.52
N PRO A 93 -0.96 0.79 22.16
CA PRO A 93 -2.02 0.39 21.25
C PRO A 93 -3.38 0.49 21.95
N ALA A 94 -4.35 1.12 21.28
CA ALA A 94 -5.67 1.46 21.82
C ALA A 94 -6.54 0.26 22.25
N HIS A 95 -6.10 -0.98 22.00
CA HIS A 95 -6.83 -2.20 22.38
C HIS A 95 -6.58 -2.65 23.82
N LEU A 96 -5.72 -1.96 24.59
CA LEU A 96 -5.44 -2.28 26.00
C LEU A 96 -6.17 -1.38 27.00
N VAL A 97 -7.08 -0.52 26.54
CA VAL A 97 -8.06 0.08 27.45
C VAL A 97 -9.10 -1.02 27.67
N PRO A 98 -9.26 -1.58 28.88
CA PRO A 98 -10.34 -2.51 29.15
C PRO A 98 -11.65 -1.79 28.82
N ARG A 99 -12.30 -2.21 27.74
CA ARG A 99 -13.68 -1.83 27.48
C ARG A 99 -14.49 -2.51 28.57
N GLU A 100 -14.81 -1.77 29.63
CA GLU A 100 -15.85 -2.18 30.56
C GLU A 100 -17.07 -2.59 29.73
N ALA A 101 -17.50 -3.83 29.92
CA ALA A 101 -18.53 -4.46 29.14
C ALA A 101 -19.87 -3.79 29.42
N THR A 102 -20.25 -2.77 28.64
CA THR A 102 -21.65 -2.42 28.45
C THR A 102 -22.17 -3.17 27.24
N ALA A 103 -22.93 -4.23 27.53
CA ALA A 103 -23.78 -4.90 26.58
C ALA A 103 -24.83 -3.91 26.06
N ASN A 104 -24.65 -3.38 24.86
CA ASN A 104 -25.70 -3.12 23.88
C ASN A 104 -25.14 -2.44 22.63
N ALA A 105 -25.86 -2.68 21.52
CA ALA A 105 -25.83 -1.98 20.25
C ALA A 105 -24.82 -2.47 19.19
N ASN A 106 -25.39 -3.24 18.26
CA ASN A 106 -25.31 -3.13 16.81
C ASN A 106 -23.92 -3.08 16.16
N ASN A 107 -23.65 -4.16 15.42
CA ASN A 107 -22.70 -4.23 14.32
C ASN A 107 -22.92 -3.05 13.36
N ASN A 108 -22.05 -2.04 13.45
CA ASN A 108 -21.71 -1.20 12.31
C ASN A 108 -20.20 -0.98 12.35
N ASN A 109 -19.58 -1.43 11.27
CA ASN A 109 -18.15 -1.43 11.02
C ASN A 109 -17.68 0.03 10.84
N THR A 110 -17.09 0.63 11.86
CA THR A 110 -16.44 1.94 11.79
C THR A 110 -14.93 1.77 11.98
N GLU A 111 -14.19 1.96 10.90
CA GLU A 111 -12.73 2.02 10.87
C GLU A 111 -12.20 3.18 11.74
N PRO A 112 -11.08 3.01 12.46
CA PRO A 112 -10.49 4.09 13.23
C PRO A 112 -9.69 5.03 12.32
N ARG A 113 -10.22 6.24 12.09
CA ARG A 113 -9.46 7.35 11.50
C ARG A 113 -8.39 7.82 12.48
N LEU A 114 -7.13 7.58 12.12
CA LEU A 114 -5.97 8.17 12.79
C LEU A 114 -5.89 9.66 12.46
N ASN A 115 -6.07 10.48 13.50
CA ASN A 115 -5.74 11.90 13.53
C ASN A 115 -4.25 12.07 13.17
N GLN A 116 -3.96 12.68 12.02
CA GLN A 116 -2.66 13.25 11.71
C GLN A 116 -2.69 14.74 12.04
N GLN A 117 -1.92 15.08 13.05
CA GLN A 117 -1.72 16.44 13.56
C GLN A 117 -0.32 16.90 13.14
N ARG A 118 -0.26 18.16 12.65
CA ARG A 118 0.90 19.02 12.30
C ARG A 118 1.44 18.83 10.88
N THR A 119 1.60 19.89 10.09
CA THR A 119 2.20 21.19 10.44
C THR A 119 1.34 22.40 10.09
N GLN A 120 1.19 23.30 11.06
CA GLN A 120 0.67 24.65 10.89
C GLN A 120 1.77 25.52 10.27
N GLN A 121 1.53 26.03 9.08
CA GLN A 121 2.07 27.31 8.65
C GLN A 121 0.90 28.26 8.50
N GLN A 122 1.09 29.46 9.05
CA GLN A 122 0.10 30.48 9.30
C GLN A 122 -0.68 30.87 8.05
N ASN A 123 -2.01 30.88 8.17
CA ASN A 123 -2.80 32.07 7.90
C ASN A 123 -4.13 31.96 8.65
N ASN A 124 -4.36 32.95 9.50
CA ASN A 124 -5.61 33.18 10.21
C ASN A 124 -6.64 33.69 9.21
N GLU A 125 -7.64 32.87 8.88
CA GLU A 125 -8.98 33.38 8.58
C GLU A 125 -10.01 32.39 9.11
N ALA A 126 -10.94 32.94 9.89
CA ALA A 126 -11.95 32.25 10.63
C ALA A 126 -12.92 31.46 9.73
N ASN A 127 -13.25 30.22 10.10
CA ASN A 127 -14.66 29.84 10.18
C ASN A 127 -14.85 28.56 11.02
N ASN A 128 -15.50 28.70 12.15
CA ASN A 128 -16.13 27.59 12.85
C ASN A 128 -17.33 27.13 12.02
N ASN A 129 -17.23 25.98 11.36
CA ASN A 129 -18.40 25.16 11.12
C ASN A 129 -18.01 23.70 10.92
N SER A 130 -18.52 22.87 11.82
CA SER A 130 -18.73 21.44 11.63
C SER A 130 -19.48 21.22 10.31
N GLY A 131 -18.75 20.87 9.26
CA GLY A 131 -19.30 20.66 7.93
C GLY A 131 -18.69 19.42 7.30
N ALA A 132 -19.54 18.60 6.71
CA ALA A 132 -19.19 17.48 5.85
C ALA A 132 -18.02 17.84 4.90
N PRO A 133 -17.17 16.87 4.50
CA PRO A 133 -16.08 17.16 3.57
C PRO A 133 -16.65 17.76 2.29
N THR A 134 -16.51 19.07 2.11
CA THR A 134 -16.85 19.77 0.89
C THR A 134 -16.11 19.04 -0.24
N GLN A 135 -16.86 18.43 -1.15
CA GLN A 135 -16.30 17.75 -2.30
C GLN A 135 -15.61 18.81 -3.17
N THR A 136 -14.33 19.02 -2.91
CA THR A 136 -13.51 19.92 -3.71
C THR A 136 -13.50 19.39 -5.14
N ASN A 137 -13.91 20.22 -6.09
CA ASN A 137 -13.91 19.86 -7.51
C ASN A 137 -12.48 19.57 -7.96
N LEU A 138 -12.14 18.29 -8.01
CA LEU A 138 -10.79 17.82 -8.34
C LEU A 138 -10.34 18.31 -9.72
N ALA A 139 -11.27 18.50 -10.67
CA ALA A 139 -10.98 19.04 -11.99
C ALA A 139 -10.42 20.47 -11.92
N GLN A 140 -11.01 21.33 -11.08
CA GLN A 140 -10.53 22.71 -10.86
C GLN A 140 -9.19 22.71 -10.14
N LYS A 141 -8.99 21.78 -9.18
CA LYS A 141 -7.73 21.64 -8.45
C LYS A 141 -6.57 21.19 -9.33
N PHE A 142 -6.85 20.46 -10.41
CA PHE A 142 -5.83 19.90 -11.31
C PHE A 142 -5.83 20.51 -12.71
N ASN A 143 -6.54 21.62 -12.93
CA ASN A 143 -6.66 22.32 -14.22
C ASN A 143 -6.86 21.34 -15.38
N VAL A 144 -7.78 20.39 -15.23
CA VAL A 144 -8.07 19.41 -16.28
C VAL A 144 -9.07 20.04 -17.24
N ASP A 145 -8.59 20.52 -18.38
CA ASP A 145 -9.45 21.00 -19.46
C ASP A 145 -10.29 19.84 -20.03
N GLU A 146 -11.60 20.03 -20.05
CA GLU A 146 -12.61 19.02 -20.39
C GLU A 146 -12.59 18.60 -21.87
N LYS A 147 -11.86 19.34 -22.72
CA LYS A 147 -11.87 19.18 -24.19
C LYS A 147 -10.66 18.44 -24.75
N GLU A 148 -9.67 18.12 -23.93
CA GLU A 148 -8.51 17.35 -24.40
C GLU A 148 -8.71 15.87 -24.12
N GLU A 149 -8.83 15.10 -25.20
CA GLU A 149 -8.83 13.64 -25.18
C GLU A 149 -7.41 13.18 -24.83
N ILE A 150 -7.13 13.05 -23.52
CA ILE A 150 -5.82 12.65 -23.02
C ILE A 150 -5.62 11.18 -23.42
N ASN A 151 -4.72 10.94 -24.38
CA ASN A 151 -4.34 9.59 -24.80
C ASN A 151 -3.77 8.80 -23.61
N GLU A 152 -4.05 7.49 -23.54
CA GLU A 152 -3.58 6.61 -22.47
C GLU A 152 -2.04 6.67 -22.38
N PRO A 153 -1.47 7.18 -21.27
CA PRO A 153 -0.02 7.31 -21.18
C PRO A 153 0.62 5.92 -21.07
N GLU A 154 1.75 5.75 -21.75
CA GLU A 154 2.48 4.49 -21.77
C GLU A 154 2.86 4.04 -20.34
N ARG A 155 2.70 2.74 -20.09
CA ARG A 155 2.96 2.13 -18.78
C ARG A 155 4.45 1.84 -18.57
N GLN A 156 5.34 2.74 -18.99
CA GLN A 156 6.78 2.63 -18.74
C GLN A 156 7.24 3.68 -17.73
N TRP A 157 8.18 3.28 -16.86
CA TRP A 157 8.81 4.19 -15.92
C TRP A 157 10.06 4.73 -16.59
N SER A 158 10.12 6.03 -16.84
CA SER A 158 11.36 6.66 -17.33
C SER A 158 12.44 6.62 -16.24
N ALA A 159 13.69 6.56 -16.68
CA ALA A 159 14.86 6.60 -15.80
C ALA A 159 15.10 8.03 -15.24
N GLU A 160 14.71 9.04 -16.02
CA GLU A 160 14.86 10.46 -15.67
C GLU A 160 13.80 10.92 -14.67
N SER A 161 14.22 11.62 -13.61
CA SER A 161 13.32 12.05 -12.52
C SER A 161 12.22 13.01 -12.99
N THR A 162 12.56 13.95 -13.87
CA THR A 162 11.64 14.98 -14.37
C THR A 162 10.58 14.36 -15.28
N GLU A 163 11.01 13.55 -16.26
CA GLU A 163 10.09 12.86 -17.18
C GLU A 163 9.14 11.92 -16.42
N ARG A 164 9.61 11.29 -15.33
CA ARG A 164 8.78 10.43 -14.49
C ARG A 164 7.67 11.21 -13.80
N GLN A 165 7.97 12.41 -13.31
CA GLN A 165 6.96 13.26 -12.67
C GLN A 165 5.88 13.65 -13.69
N ASP A 166 6.27 14.09 -14.88
CA ASP A 166 5.32 14.45 -15.95
C ASP A 166 4.44 13.28 -16.38
N ALA A 167 5.03 12.08 -16.53
CA ALA A 167 4.29 10.86 -16.84
C ALA A 167 3.25 10.52 -15.75
N LEU A 168 3.60 10.69 -14.47
CA LEU A 168 2.68 10.47 -13.35
C LEU A 168 1.55 11.51 -13.33
N PHE A 169 1.85 12.78 -13.62
CA PHE A 169 0.84 13.84 -13.72
C PHE A 169 -0.15 13.55 -14.84
N LYS A 170 0.33 13.24 -16.05
CA LYS A 170 -0.53 12.86 -17.20
C LYS A 170 -1.42 11.67 -16.88
N ARG A 171 -0.85 10.62 -16.28
CA ARG A 171 -1.61 9.42 -15.87
C ARG A 171 -2.69 9.72 -14.83
N LYS A 172 -2.41 10.62 -13.89
CA LYS A 172 -3.38 11.05 -12.90
C LYS A 172 -4.53 11.82 -13.56
N GLN A 173 -4.24 12.73 -14.48
CA GLN A 173 -5.26 13.47 -15.23
C GLN A 173 -6.15 12.54 -16.05
N PHE A 174 -5.55 11.59 -16.77
CA PHE A 174 -6.28 10.54 -17.50
C PHE A 174 -7.23 9.74 -16.59
N MET A 175 -6.73 9.30 -15.42
CA MET A 175 -7.54 8.55 -14.46
C MET A 175 -8.72 9.35 -13.92
N ILE A 176 -8.54 10.66 -13.68
CA ILE A 176 -9.61 11.56 -13.24
C ILE A 176 -10.69 11.68 -14.31
N GLN A 177 -10.31 11.86 -15.57
CA GLN A 177 -11.27 11.93 -16.69
C GLN A 177 -12.04 10.62 -16.83
N GLN A 178 -11.34 9.48 -16.84
CA GLN A 178 -11.97 8.15 -16.94
C GLN A 178 -12.93 7.88 -15.77
N ALA A 179 -12.54 8.25 -14.54
CA ALA A 179 -13.38 8.10 -13.36
C ALA A 179 -14.68 8.91 -13.47
N ARG A 180 -14.60 10.14 -14.01
CA ARG A 180 -15.79 10.98 -14.24
C ARG A 180 -16.73 10.37 -15.28
N GLN A 181 -16.20 9.88 -16.40
CA GLN A 181 -17.02 9.18 -17.41
C GLN A 181 -17.71 7.94 -16.84
N ARG A 182 -16.99 7.16 -16.01
CA ARG A 182 -17.55 6.00 -15.29
C ARG A 182 -18.62 6.40 -14.26
N MET A 183 -18.47 7.55 -13.60
CA MET A 183 -19.46 8.04 -12.64
C MET A 183 -20.77 8.46 -13.35
N LEU A 184 -20.65 9.22 -14.44
CA LEU A 184 -21.81 9.68 -15.22
C LEU A 184 -22.60 8.51 -15.83
N SER A 185 -21.91 7.50 -16.37
CA SER A 185 -22.57 6.30 -16.89
C SER A 185 -23.32 5.51 -15.81
N LYS A 186 -22.76 5.40 -14.59
CA LYS A 186 -23.44 4.75 -13.46
C LYS A 186 -24.70 5.50 -13.01
N GLN A 187 -24.62 6.82 -12.86
CA GLN A 187 -25.79 7.65 -12.51
C GLN A 187 -26.91 7.51 -13.55
N ASN A 188 -26.56 7.48 -14.84
CA ASN A 188 -27.53 7.27 -15.92
C ASN A 188 -28.12 5.84 -15.93
N SER A 189 -27.39 4.82 -15.50
CA SER A 189 -27.95 3.46 -15.38
C SER A 189 -28.86 3.31 -14.17
N GLU A 190 -28.50 3.91 -13.02
CA GLU A 190 -29.29 3.83 -11.79
C GLU A 190 -30.64 4.55 -11.94
N THR A 191 -30.65 5.72 -12.58
CA THR A 191 -31.89 6.47 -12.87
C THR A 191 -32.81 5.76 -13.85
N LYS A 192 -32.26 5.00 -14.81
CA LYS A 192 -33.06 4.16 -15.73
C LYS A 192 -33.67 2.95 -15.01
N SER A 193 -32.91 2.27 -14.14
CA SER A 193 -33.43 1.12 -13.39
C SER A 193 -34.53 1.50 -12.40
N THR A 194 -34.43 2.66 -11.74
CA THR A 194 -35.47 3.13 -10.81
C THR A 194 -36.75 3.58 -11.52
N THR A 195 -36.67 3.94 -12.81
CA THR A 195 -37.84 4.36 -13.60
C THR A 195 -38.59 3.17 -14.20
N SER A 196 -37.91 2.06 -14.49
CA SER A 196 -38.55 0.82 -14.99
C SER A 196 -39.22 -0.04 -13.92
N GLU A 197 -39.04 0.28 -12.64
CA GLU A 197 -39.66 -0.43 -11.50
C GLU A 197 -40.95 0.26 -11.01
N ALA A 198 -41.30 1.41 -11.59
CA ALA A 198 -42.46 2.24 -11.23
C ALA A 198 -43.53 2.35 -12.33
N SER A 199 -43.47 1.49 -13.36
CA SER A 199 -44.51 1.30 -14.40
C SER A 199 -44.89 -0.16 -14.48
#